data_AF-A0AAV1L6M7-F1
#
_entry.id   AF-A0AAV1L6M7-F1
#
_cell.length_a   1.000
_cell.length_b   1.000
_cell.length_c   1.000
_cell.angle_alpha   90.00
_cell.angle_beta   90.00
_cell.angle_gamma   90.00
#
_symmetry.space_group_name_H-M   'P 1'
#
loop_
_entity.id
_entity.type
_entity.pdbx_description
1 polymer ?
#
loop_
_entity_poly.entity_id
_entity_poly.type
_entity_poly.pdbx_seq_one_letter_code
_entity_poly.pdbx_strand_id
1 'polypeptide(L)'
;MRGARVIVFVICYLFSINVFAKRFETRCKLVRELLKVGMHNDIFLGQWVCLIEKVSNRDTKAFVVTPSGRKNYGLFQIPSRWSREGKRGGECNTTCESLLDDDIRNDTACALNIFLREGFKYWTQWEIRCKNDNHISKEIHKCPDLMSHTLSTNRSLLRHNLRTLYNRMK
;
A
#
# COMPACT_ATOMS: atom_id res chain seq x y z
N MET A 1 -8.90 2.15 -47.84
CA MET A 1 -7.52 2.43 -47.35
C MET A 1 -7.41 3.65 -46.43
N ARG A 2 -8.18 4.74 -46.62
CA ARG A 2 -8.13 5.94 -45.75
C ARG A 2 -8.69 5.71 -44.33
N GLY A 3 -9.80 4.97 -44.21
CA GLY A 3 -10.42 4.65 -42.91
C GLY A 3 -9.56 3.78 -42.00
N ALA A 4 -8.83 2.80 -42.55
CA ALA A 4 -7.94 1.94 -41.78
C ALA A 4 -6.78 2.73 -41.13
N ARG A 5 -6.25 3.75 -41.82
CA ARG A 5 -5.20 4.63 -41.27
C ARG A 5 -5.72 5.47 -40.11
N VAL A 6 -6.92 6.04 -40.24
CA VAL A 6 -7.56 6.82 -39.16
C VAL A 6 -7.86 5.94 -37.95
N ILE A 7 -8.36 4.72 -38.17
CA ILE A 7 -8.62 3.75 -37.10
C ILE A 7 -7.32 3.37 -36.37
N VAL A 8 -6.22 3.14 -37.09
CA VAL A 8 -4.91 2.85 -36.48
C VAL A 8 -4.40 4.04 -35.64
N PHE A 9 -4.52 5.28 -36.12
CA PHE A 9 -4.11 6.45 -35.35
C PHE A 9 -4.97 6.68 -34.10
N VAL A 10 -6.29 6.46 -34.18
CA VAL A 10 -7.20 6.54 -33.03
C VAL A 10 -6.90 5.42 -32.03
N ILE A 11 -6.63 4.19 -32.48
CA ILE A 11 -6.25 3.07 -31.60
C ILE A 11 -4.90 3.33 -30.93
N CYS A 12 -3.90 3.86 -31.64
CA CYS A 12 -2.61 4.24 -31.05
C CYS A 12 -2.73 5.40 -30.05
N TYR A 13 -3.59 6.38 -30.34
CA TYR A 13 -3.89 7.49 -29.42
C TYR A 13 -4.60 6.98 -28.14
N LEU A 14 -5.53 6.03 -28.27
CA LEU A 14 -6.20 5.38 -27.13
C LEU A 14 -5.25 4.43 -26.35
N PHE A 15 -4.29 3.79 -27.02
CA PHE A 15 -3.23 2.98 -26.39
C PHE A 15 -2.12 3.83 -25.75
N SER A 16 -2.11 5.14 -26.00
CA SER A 16 -1.24 6.11 -25.33
C SER A 16 -1.82 6.52 -23.97
N ILE A 17 -2.58 5.62 -23.32
CA ILE A 17 -2.91 5.72 -21.91
C ILE A 17 -1.58 5.83 -21.17
N ASN A 18 -1.25 7.08 -20.85
CA ASN A 18 -0.14 7.44 -20.02
C ASN A 18 -0.14 6.47 -18.84
N VAL A 19 0.90 5.64 -18.75
CA VAL A 19 1.21 4.90 -17.53
C VAL A 19 1.69 5.94 -16.53
N PHE A 20 0.80 6.85 -16.13
CA PHE A 20 1.09 7.88 -15.17
C PHE A 20 1.33 7.16 -13.86
N ALA A 21 2.55 7.22 -13.33
CA ALA A 21 2.86 6.59 -12.06
C ALA A 21 1.98 7.21 -10.97
N LYS A 22 1.21 6.39 -10.24
CA LYS A 22 0.46 6.88 -9.08
C LYS A 22 1.44 7.11 -7.95
N ARG A 23 1.79 8.37 -7.72
CA ARG A 23 2.42 8.81 -6.48
C ARG A 23 1.38 9.40 -5.56
N PHE A 24 1.25 8.86 -4.35
CA PHE A 24 0.35 9.45 -3.37
C PHE A 24 0.95 10.78 -2.88
N GLU A 25 0.35 11.88 -3.32
CA GLU A 25 0.82 13.24 -2.98
C GLU A 25 0.93 13.45 -1.46
N THR A 26 -0.06 12.97 -0.70
CA THR A 26 -0.13 13.15 0.75
C THR A 26 -0.18 11.80 1.48
N ARG A 27 0.28 11.81 2.73
CA ARG A 27 0.19 10.65 3.62
C ARG A 27 -1.26 10.21 3.84
N CYS A 28 -2.21 11.14 3.94
CA CYS A 28 -3.62 10.79 4.10
C CYS A 28 -4.23 10.11 2.86
N LYS A 29 -3.85 10.52 1.64
CA LYS A 29 -4.26 9.79 0.41
C LYS A 29 -3.75 8.35 0.43
N LEU A 30 -2.51 8.14 0.87
CA LEU A 30 -1.93 6.80 1.04
C LEU A 30 -2.66 5.99 2.13
N VAL A 31 -2.86 6.57 3.32
CA VAL A 31 -3.60 5.95 4.44
C VAL A 31 -4.97 5.47 3.99
N ARG A 32 -5.73 6.33 3.32
CA ARG A 32 -7.05 5.97 2.79
C ARG A 32 -7.00 4.73 1.90
N GLU A 33 -6.00 4.66 1.02
CA GLU A 33 -5.87 3.52 0.12
C GLU A 33 -5.45 2.25 0.85
N LEU A 34 -4.49 2.33 1.77
CA LEU A 34 -4.05 1.21 2.60
C LEU A 34 -5.23 0.62 3.41
N LEU A 35 -6.07 1.48 3.99
CA LEU A 35 -7.29 1.04 4.69
C LEU A 35 -8.26 0.34 3.74
N LYS A 36 -8.51 0.90 2.55
CA LYS A 36 -9.41 0.28 1.55
C LYS A 36 -8.97 -1.11 1.11
N VAL A 37 -7.65 -1.36 1.00
CA VAL A 37 -7.11 -2.64 0.54
C VAL A 37 -6.87 -3.65 1.66
N GLY A 38 -7.28 -3.35 2.90
CA GLY A 38 -7.24 -4.32 3.97
C GLY A 38 -6.06 -4.20 4.95
N MET A 39 -5.33 -3.08 4.98
CA MET A 39 -4.30 -2.82 6.01
C MET A 39 -4.90 -2.35 7.35
N HIS A 40 -5.71 -3.20 8.00
CA HIS A 40 -6.43 -2.90 9.24
C HIS A 40 -5.60 -3.23 10.49
N ASN A 41 -4.45 -2.58 10.65
CA ASN A 41 -3.69 -2.61 11.90
C ASN A 41 -3.28 -1.19 12.26
N ASP A 42 -4.21 -0.45 12.85
CA ASP A 42 -4.01 0.97 13.24
C ASP A 42 -2.74 1.18 14.08
N ILE A 43 -2.34 0.17 14.88
CA ILE A 43 -1.10 0.20 15.69
C ILE A 43 0.15 0.36 14.83
N PHE A 44 0.20 -0.26 13.65
CA PHE A 44 1.38 -0.26 12.78
C PHE A 44 1.22 0.58 11.51
N LEU A 45 0.05 1.18 11.27
CA LEU A 45 -0.21 1.94 10.05
C LEU A 45 0.79 3.10 9.87
N GLY A 46 1.18 3.77 10.96
CA GLY A 46 2.22 4.80 10.92
C GLY A 46 3.59 4.27 10.49
N GLN A 47 3.93 3.04 10.92
CA GLN A 47 5.17 2.36 10.53
C GLN A 47 5.16 1.96 9.05
N TRP A 48 4.01 1.51 8.54
CA TRP A 48 3.82 1.23 7.11
C TRP A 48 3.95 2.46 6.24
N VAL A 49 3.28 3.56 6.62
CA VAL A 49 3.38 4.84 5.90
C VAL A 49 4.82 5.36 5.93
N CYS A 50 5.52 5.25 7.07
CA CYS A 50 6.92 5.59 7.16
C CYS A 50 7.78 4.75 6.21
N LEU A 51 7.65 3.42 6.28
CA LEU A 51 8.38 2.51 5.39
C LEU A 51 8.22 2.93 3.92
N ILE A 52 6.97 3.01 3.45
CA ILE A 52 6.63 3.36 2.07
C ILE A 52 7.27 4.69 1.67
N GLU A 53 7.13 5.72 2.50
CA GLU A 53 7.70 7.03 2.21
C GLU A 53 9.22 6.98 2.10
N LYS A 54 9.90 6.23 2.98
CA LYS A 54 11.37 6.17 2.99
C LYS A 54 11.95 5.30 1.87
N VAL A 55 11.21 4.30 1.37
CA VAL A 55 11.72 3.37 0.35
C VAL A 55 11.29 3.69 -1.08
N SER A 56 10.11 4.28 -1.28
CA SER A 56 9.57 4.55 -2.61
C SER A 56 9.11 6.00 -2.82
N ASN A 57 9.14 6.85 -1.77
CA ASN A 57 8.51 8.16 -1.80
C ASN A 57 7.02 8.10 -2.21
N ARG A 58 6.33 7.05 -1.76
CA ARG A 58 4.90 6.78 -2.03
C ARG A 58 4.55 6.61 -3.51
N ASP A 59 5.53 6.19 -4.31
CA ASP A 59 5.40 5.94 -5.74
C ASP A 59 5.12 4.45 -5.99
N THR A 60 3.97 4.14 -6.60
CA THR A 60 3.60 2.75 -6.91
C THR A 60 4.48 2.13 -7.97
N LYS A 61 5.15 2.93 -8.81
CA LYS A 61 6.02 2.43 -9.89
C LYS A 61 7.51 2.49 -9.53
N ALA A 62 7.83 2.72 -8.26
CA ALA A 62 9.21 2.76 -7.80
C ALA A 62 9.92 1.43 -8.09
N PHE A 63 11.03 1.51 -8.81
CA PHE A 63 11.83 0.35 -9.19
C PHE A 63 13.30 0.64 -8.90
N VAL A 64 13.94 -0.23 -8.12
CA VAL A 64 15.34 -0.07 -7.73
C VAL A 64 16.11 -1.35 -8.06
N VAL A 65 17.28 -1.18 -8.65
CA VAL A 65 18.27 -2.25 -8.83
C VAL A 65 19.42 -1.98 -7.86
N THR A 66 19.69 -2.93 -6.96
CA THR A 66 20.79 -2.83 -6.01
C THR A 66 22.15 -2.97 -6.73
N PRO A 67 23.27 -2.56 -6.12
CA PRO A 67 24.60 -2.77 -6.70
C PRO A 67 24.92 -4.25 -7.00
N SER A 68 24.31 -5.18 -6.26
CA SER A 68 24.40 -6.62 -6.49
C SER A 68 23.48 -7.15 -7.61
N GLY A 69 22.77 -6.26 -8.31
CA GLY A 69 21.84 -6.61 -9.39
C GLY A 69 20.48 -7.14 -8.93
N ARG A 70 20.19 -7.14 -7.62
CA ARG A 70 18.87 -7.55 -7.12
C ARG A 70 17.86 -6.44 -7.37
N LYS A 71 16.65 -6.82 -7.78
CA LYS A 71 15.59 -5.88 -8.13
C LYS A 71 14.56 -5.79 -7.00
N ASN A 72 14.10 -4.58 -6.71
CA ASN A 72 13.03 -4.28 -5.76
C ASN A 72 11.91 -3.50 -6.46
N TYR A 73 10.67 -3.82 -6.14
CA TYR A 73 9.49 -3.35 -6.86
C TYR A 73 8.50 -2.65 -5.95
N GLY A 74 7.93 -1.58 -6.47
CA GLY A 74 6.71 -1.00 -5.97
C GLY A 74 6.82 -0.22 -4.68
N LEU A 75 5.64 0.01 -4.12
CA LEU A 75 5.41 0.90 -3.00
C LEU A 75 6.22 0.52 -1.75
N PHE A 76 6.40 -0.78 -1.52
CA PHE A 76 7.14 -1.34 -0.38
C PHE A 76 8.56 -1.78 -0.73
N GLN A 77 9.02 -1.56 -1.98
CA GLN A 77 10.32 -2.03 -2.47
C GLN A 77 10.53 -3.53 -2.20
N ILE A 78 9.56 -4.35 -2.63
CA ILE A 78 9.55 -5.80 -2.44
C ILE A 78 10.63 -6.44 -3.32
N PRO A 79 11.56 -7.24 -2.76
CA PRO A 79 12.59 -7.88 -3.56
C PRO A 79 12.08 -8.98 -4.50
N SER A 80 12.75 -9.16 -5.63
CA SER A 80 12.42 -10.15 -6.68
C SER A 80 12.30 -11.62 -6.23
N ARG A 81 12.69 -11.97 -5.00
CA ARG A 81 12.47 -13.32 -4.44
C ARG A 81 11.00 -13.59 -4.10
N TRP A 82 10.24 -12.53 -3.82
CA TRP A 82 8.84 -12.63 -3.38
C TRP A 82 7.86 -12.65 -4.56
N SER A 83 8.31 -12.24 -5.73
CA SER A 83 7.55 -12.19 -6.99
C SER A 83 8.32 -12.88 -8.11
N ARG A 84 7.80 -12.86 -9.34
CA ARG A 84 8.51 -13.36 -10.53
C ARG A 84 8.17 -12.53 -11.76
N GLU A 85 9.18 -12.23 -12.59
CA GLU A 85 8.98 -11.45 -13.82
C GLU A 85 8.27 -12.31 -14.88
N GLY A 86 7.32 -11.71 -15.61
CA GLY A 86 6.59 -12.32 -16.72
C GLY A 86 5.57 -13.41 -16.37
N LYS A 87 5.55 -13.93 -15.14
CA LYS A 87 4.54 -14.90 -14.66
C LYS A 87 4.46 -14.94 -13.14
N ARG A 88 3.36 -15.46 -12.60
CA ARG A 88 3.19 -15.60 -11.15
C ARG A 88 4.26 -16.54 -10.57
N GLY A 89 4.80 -16.17 -9.42
CA GLY A 89 5.78 -16.98 -8.71
C GLY A 89 6.38 -16.24 -7.51
N GLY A 90 7.51 -16.73 -7.03
CA GLY A 90 8.09 -16.26 -5.77
C GLY A 90 7.24 -16.66 -4.56
N GLU A 91 7.68 -16.22 -3.39
CA GLU A 91 7.02 -16.57 -2.12
C GLU A 91 5.61 -15.98 -1.94
N CYS A 92 5.27 -14.90 -2.65
CA CYS A 92 3.92 -14.32 -2.67
C CYS A 92 3.07 -14.81 -3.84
N ASN A 93 3.59 -15.70 -4.70
CA ASN A 93 2.91 -16.21 -5.88
C ASN A 93 2.29 -15.08 -6.75
N THR A 94 3.06 -14.02 -7.02
CA THR A 94 2.61 -12.84 -7.80
C THR A 94 3.63 -12.47 -8.88
N THR A 95 3.22 -11.65 -9.84
CA THR A 95 4.16 -11.14 -10.86
C THR A 95 4.90 -9.91 -10.33
N CYS A 96 6.09 -9.61 -10.86
CA CYS A 96 6.79 -8.36 -10.50
C CYS A 96 6.05 -7.12 -11.02
N GLU A 97 5.39 -7.26 -12.16
CA GLU A 97 4.68 -6.19 -12.85
C GLU A 97 3.43 -5.76 -12.08
N SER A 98 2.77 -6.70 -11.39
CA SER A 98 1.62 -6.39 -10.52
C SER A 98 2.01 -5.65 -9.23
N LEU A 99 3.32 -5.43 -9.00
CA LEU A 99 3.85 -4.60 -7.92
C LEU A 99 4.28 -3.22 -8.44
N LEU A 100 4.11 -2.95 -9.74
CA LEU A 100 4.45 -1.69 -10.40
C LEU A 100 3.22 -1.02 -11.03
N ASP A 101 2.03 -1.54 -10.76
CA ASP A 101 0.78 -0.93 -11.19
C ASP A 101 0.21 -0.01 -10.10
N ASP A 102 -0.93 0.63 -10.37
CA ASP A 102 -1.53 1.59 -9.43
C ASP A 102 -2.45 0.93 -8.38
N ASP A 103 -2.66 -0.39 -8.49
CA ASP A 103 -3.48 -1.23 -7.61
C ASP A 103 -2.63 -1.95 -6.56
N ILE A 104 -2.56 -1.33 -5.38
CA ILE A 104 -1.67 -1.75 -4.31
C ILE A 104 -2.12 -3.00 -3.53
N ARG A 105 -3.13 -3.76 -4.02
CA ARG A 105 -3.65 -4.95 -3.34
C ARG A 105 -2.60 -6.06 -3.26
N ASN A 106 -1.91 -6.35 -4.37
CA ASN A 106 -0.88 -7.40 -4.40
C ASN A 106 0.35 -6.98 -3.59
N ASP A 107 0.74 -5.70 -3.69
CA ASP A 107 1.79 -5.07 -2.90
C ASP A 107 1.53 -5.22 -1.40
N THR A 108 0.33 -4.84 -0.97
CA THR A 108 -0.07 -4.85 0.44
C THR A 108 -0.13 -6.28 0.97
N ALA A 109 -0.75 -7.19 0.23
CA ALA A 109 -0.83 -8.59 0.63
C ALA A 109 0.55 -9.23 0.76
N CYS A 110 1.45 -8.96 -0.20
CA CYS A 110 2.80 -9.49 -0.16
C CYS A 110 3.62 -8.86 0.98
N ALA A 111 3.57 -7.54 1.17
CA ALA A 111 4.25 -6.86 2.28
C ALA A 111 3.78 -7.37 3.65
N LEU A 112 2.49 -7.63 3.83
CA LEU A 112 1.95 -8.24 5.05
C LEU A 112 2.51 -9.65 5.27
N ASN A 113 2.63 -10.48 4.23
CA ASN A 113 3.24 -11.81 4.33
C ASN A 113 4.72 -11.72 4.75
N ILE A 114 5.47 -10.77 4.19
CA ILE A 114 6.85 -10.50 4.60
C ILE A 114 6.90 -10.10 6.08
N PHE A 115 6.05 -9.17 6.51
CA PHE A 115 6.01 -8.70 7.89
C PHE A 115 5.65 -9.83 8.88
N LEU A 116 4.71 -10.71 8.52
CA LEU A 116 4.35 -11.86 9.35
C LEU A 116 5.52 -12.83 9.53
N ARG A 117 6.40 -12.97 8.55
CA ARG A 117 7.57 -13.88 8.58
C ARG A 117 8.81 -13.25 9.20
N GLU A 118 9.10 -12.00 8.84
CA GLU A 118 10.40 -11.36 9.07
C GLU A 118 10.30 -10.13 9.99
N GLY A 119 9.10 -9.59 10.16
CA GLY A 119 8.86 -8.29 10.79
C GLY A 119 9.37 -7.11 9.96
N PHE A 120 9.22 -5.90 10.50
CA PHE A 120 9.67 -4.69 9.81
C PHE A 120 11.19 -4.58 9.61
N LYS A 121 12.00 -5.27 10.43
CA LYS A 121 13.46 -5.31 10.30
C LYS A 121 13.94 -5.85 8.95
N TYR A 122 13.05 -6.52 8.21
CA TYR A 122 13.33 -6.96 6.83
C TYR A 122 13.72 -5.79 5.92
N TRP A 123 13.12 -4.62 6.14
CA TRP A 123 13.45 -3.41 5.40
C TRP A 123 14.48 -2.59 6.18
N THR A 124 15.75 -2.65 5.78
CA THR A 124 16.85 -1.90 6.43
C THR A 124 16.57 -0.40 6.53
N GLN A 125 15.92 0.19 5.50
CA GLN A 125 15.54 1.60 5.50
C GLN A 125 14.50 1.93 6.59
N TRP A 126 13.61 1.01 6.92
CA TRP A 126 12.68 1.19 8.03
C TRP A 126 13.41 1.13 9.36
N GLU A 127 14.35 0.20 9.53
CA GLU A 127 15.10 0.08 10.78
C GLU A 127 15.89 1.36 11.08
N ILE A 128 16.52 1.94 10.05
CA ILE A 128 17.32 3.17 10.19
C ILE A 128 16.44 4.40 10.40
N ARG A 129 15.27 4.48 9.72
CA ARG A 129 14.55 5.75 9.55
C ARG A 129 13.14 5.79 10.15
N CYS A 130 12.64 4.69 10.71
CA CYS A 130 11.25 4.58 11.18
C CYS A 130 11.11 3.94 12.57
N LYS A 131 11.93 2.94 12.91
CA LYS A 131 11.79 2.12 14.14
C LYS A 131 11.63 2.94 15.44
N ASN A 132 12.38 4.04 15.55
CA ASN A 132 12.37 4.92 16.72
C ASN A 132 11.84 6.33 16.40
N ASP A 133 11.18 6.51 15.25
CA ASP A 133 10.59 7.79 14.83
C ASP A 133 9.06 7.68 14.82
N ASN A 134 8.38 8.59 15.53
CA ASN A 134 6.93 8.66 15.58
C ASN A 134 6.36 9.91 14.89
N HIS A 135 7.17 10.72 14.22
CA HIS A 135 6.72 11.93 13.54
C HIS A 135 5.63 11.61 12.51
N ILE A 136 5.88 10.63 11.64
CA ILE A 136 4.91 10.21 10.62
C ILE A 136 3.65 9.65 11.25
N SER A 137 3.78 8.80 12.27
CA SER A 137 2.64 8.26 13.02
C SER A 137 1.76 9.37 13.61
N LYS A 138 2.37 10.39 14.23
CA LYS A 138 1.65 11.55 14.79
C LYS A 138 0.91 12.34 13.73
N GLU A 139 1.49 12.49 12.54
CA GLU A 139 0.85 13.22 11.45
C GLU A 139 -0.35 12.47 10.88
N ILE A 140 -0.24 11.15 10.68
CA ILE A 140 -1.34 10.38 10.10
C ILE A 140 -2.57 10.33 11.00
N HIS A 141 -2.44 10.46 12.32
CA HIS A 141 -3.59 10.53 13.23
C HIS A 141 -4.51 11.74 12.97
N LYS A 142 -4.02 12.75 12.23
CA LYS A 142 -4.82 13.89 11.79
C LYS A 142 -5.58 13.64 10.49
N CYS A 143 -5.40 12.47 9.86
CA CYS A 143 -6.10 12.12 8.63
C CYS A 143 -7.60 11.88 8.89
N PRO A 144 -8.49 12.48 8.08
CA PRO A 144 -9.94 12.36 8.28
C PRO A 144 -10.45 10.90 8.31
N ASP A 145 -9.83 10.03 7.51
CA ASP A 145 -10.21 8.62 7.38
C ASP A 145 -9.97 7.84 8.69
N LEU A 146 -8.92 8.16 9.46
CA LEU A 146 -8.68 7.53 10.77
C LEU A 146 -9.58 8.11 11.86
N MET A 147 -9.90 9.41 11.77
CA MET A 147 -10.84 10.05 12.68
C MET A 147 -12.26 9.48 12.51
N SER A 148 -12.70 9.27 11.27
CA SER A 148 -14.04 8.73 10.99
C SER A 148 -14.19 7.26 11.45
N HIS A 149 -13.14 6.44 11.30
CA HIS A 149 -13.10 5.08 11.82
C HIS A 149 -13.13 5.02 13.35
N THR A 150 -12.42 5.91 14.03
CA THR A 150 -12.46 6.01 15.50
C THR A 150 -13.87 6.39 15.97
N LEU A 151 -14.50 7.36 15.32
CA LEU A 151 -15.87 7.79 15.64
C LEU A 151 -16.92 6.70 15.37
N SER A 152 -16.78 5.96 14.25
CA SER A 152 -17.71 4.88 13.90
C SER A 152 -17.59 3.70 14.86
N THR A 153 -16.37 3.33 15.24
CA THR A 153 -16.07 2.27 16.21
C THR A 153 -16.62 2.63 17.58
N ASN A 154 -16.36 3.85 18.07
CA ASN A 154 -16.89 4.33 19.34
C ASN A 154 -18.43 4.32 19.37
N ARG A 155 -19.09 4.74 18.27
CA ARG A 155 -20.55 4.68 18.15
C ARG A 155 -21.08 3.24 18.12
N SER A 156 -20.34 2.29 17.55
CA SER A 156 -20.70 0.87 17.55
C SER A 156 -20.58 0.27 18.95
N LEU A 157 -19.46 0.52 19.64
CA LEU A 157 -19.21 0.07 21.01
C LEU A 157 -20.23 0.63 22.01
N LEU A 158 -20.56 1.92 21.91
CA LEU A 158 -21.62 2.54 22.69
C LEU A 158 -22.97 1.84 22.50
N ARG A 159 -23.36 1.54 21.25
CA ARG A 159 -24.59 0.80 20.95
C ARG A 159 -24.59 -0.61 21.56
N HIS A 160 -23.47 -1.32 21.49
CA HIS A 160 -23.33 -2.65 22.08
C HIS A 160 -23.43 -2.61 23.61
N ASN A 161 -22.77 -1.65 24.26
CA ASN A 161 -22.79 -1.50 25.71
C ASN A 161 -24.18 -1.14 26.21
N LEU A 162 -24.89 -0.23 25.52
CA LEU A 162 -26.28 0.12 25.84
C LEU A 162 -27.22 -1.09 25.73
N ARG A 163 -27.05 -1.92 24.71
CA ARG A 163 -27.84 -3.16 24.55
C ARG A 163 -27.56 -4.15 25.68
N THR A 164 -26.30 -4.30 26.08
CA THR A 164 -25.88 -5.14 27.21
C THR A 164 -26.48 -4.66 28.53
N LEU A 165 -26.46 -3.35 28.78
CA LEU A 165 -27.06 -2.74 29.99
C LEU A 165 -28.57 -2.94 30.01
N TYR A 166 -29.26 -2.70 28.89
CA TYR A 166 -30.71 -2.93 28.78
C TYR A 166 -31.09 -4.38 29.09
N ASN A 167 -30.34 -5.35 28.58
CA ASN A 167 -30.58 -6.77 28.85
C ASN A 167 -30.30 -7.19 30.30
N ARG A 168 -29.51 -6.42 31.07
CA ARG A 168 -29.26 -6.68 32.50
C ARG A 168 -30.32 -6.09 33.44
N MET A 169 -31.15 -5.17 32.93
CA MET A 169 -32.22 -4.52 33.69
C MET A 169 -33.59 -5.20 33.49
N LYS A 170 -33.66 -6.22 32.63
CA LYS A 170 -34.77 -7.16 32.51
C LYS A 170 -34.45 -8.43 33.27
#